data_AF-B2L5C5-F1
#
_entry.id   AF-B2L5C5-F1
#
_cell.length_a   1.000
_cell.length_b   1.000
_cell.length_c   1.000
_cell.angle_alpha   90.00
_cell.angle_beta   90.00
_cell.angle_gamma   90.00
#
_symmetry.space_group_name_H-M   'P 1'
#
loop_
_entity.id
_entity.type
_entity.pdbx_description
1 polymer ?
#
loop_
_entity_poly.entity_id
_entity_poly.type
_entity_poly.pdbx_seq_one_letter_code
_entity_poly.pdbx_strand_id
1 'polypeptide(L)' 'VQAFQYTDKHGEVCPAGWKPGSETIIPDPAGKLKYFDKQH' A
#
# COMPACT_ATOMS: atom_id res chain seq x y z
N VAL A 1 1.74 -1.58 15.44
CA VAL A 1 1.11 -2.76 14.79
C VAL A 1 -0.09 -2.43 13.87
N GLN A 2 -0.35 -1.16 13.52
CA GLN A 2 -1.51 -0.78 12.69
C GLN A 2 -1.37 -1.15 11.19
N ALA A 3 -0.17 -1.01 10.62
CA ALA A 3 0.09 -1.41 9.23
C ALA A 3 -0.23 -2.89 9.00
N PHE A 4 0.19 -3.77 9.92
CA PHE A 4 -0.07 -5.20 9.85
C PHE A 4 -1.58 -5.54 9.86
N GLN A 5 -2.38 -4.85 10.68
CA GLN A 5 -3.83 -5.05 10.71
C GLN A 5 -4.53 -4.54 9.45
N TYR A 6 -3.99 -3.50 8.80
CA TYR A 6 -4.50 -2.98 7.55
C TYR A 6 -4.18 -3.91 6.38
N THR A 7 -2.94 -4.39 6.27
CA THR A 7 -2.54 -5.41 5.29
C THR A 7 -3.38 -6.68 5.39
N ASP A 8 -3.70 -7.13 6.61
CA ASP A 8 -4.45 -8.37 6.83
C ASP A 8 -5.93 -8.23 6.43
N LYS A 9 -6.54 -7.07 6.67
CA LYS A 9 -7.95 -6.81 6.33
C LYS A 9 -8.18 -6.41 4.88
N HIS A 10 -7.29 -5.60 4.30
CA HIS A 10 -7.45 -5.06 2.95
C HIS A 10 -6.67 -5.83 1.91
N GLY A 11 -5.71 -6.67 2.32
CA GLY A 11 -4.79 -7.33 1.38
C GLY A 11 -3.85 -6.35 0.68
N GLU A 12 -3.74 -5.10 1.15
CA GLU A 12 -2.90 -4.05 0.56
C GLU A 12 -1.64 -3.85 1.40
N VAL A 13 -0.47 -3.74 0.76
CA VAL A 13 0.81 -3.57 1.47
C VAL A 13 1.12 -2.10 1.76
N CYS A 14 1.53 -1.83 2.99
CA CYS A 14 1.91 -0.50 3.41
C CYS A 14 3.36 -0.20 2.98
N PRO A 15 3.61 0.86 2.17
CA PRO A 15 4.96 1.29 1.82
C PRO A 15 5.76 1.76 3.05
N ALA A 16 7.08 1.90 2.89
CA ALA A 16 7.96 2.38 3.96
C ALA A 16 7.54 3.80 4.41
N GLY A 17 7.23 3.96 5.71
CA GLY A 17 6.76 5.24 6.26
C GLY A 17 5.27 5.52 6.10
N TRP A 18 4.47 4.53 5.65
CA TRP A 18 3.03 4.65 5.51
C TRP A 18 2.34 5.10 6.82
N LYS A 19 1.43 6.08 6.70
CA LYS A 19 0.58 6.60 7.77
C LYS A 19 -0.90 6.37 7.42
N PRO A 20 -1.80 6.35 8.41
CA PRO A 20 -3.24 6.25 8.14
C PRO A 20 -3.68 7.42 7.23
N GLY A 21 -4.22 7.11 6.05
CA GLY A 21 -4.59 8.07 5.02
C GLY A 21 -3.57 8.26 3.89
N SER A 22 -2.39 7.63 3.99
CA SER A 22 -1.44 7.54 2.89
C SER A 22 -1.79 6.42 1.91
N GLU A 23 -1.32 6.54 0.68
CA GLU A 23 -1.56 5.52 -0.35
C GLU A 23 -0.90 4.19 0.03
N THR A 24 -1.65 3.12 -0.21
CA THR A 24 -1.22 1.73 -0.05
C THR A 24 -0.83 1.15 -1.40
N ILE A 25 0.01 0.13 -1.36
CA ILE A 25 0.42 -0.61 -2.55
C ILE A 25 -0.49 -1.84 -2.63
N ILE A 26 -1.26 -1.95 -3.71
CA ILE A 26 -1.99 -3.19 -3.99
C ILE A 26 -0.95 -4.23 -4.46
N PRO A 27 -0.87 -5.44 -3.84
CA PRO A 27 0.06 -6.49 -4.23
C PRO A 27 -0.39 -7.22 -5.50
N ASP A 28 -0.83 -6.45 -6.49
CA ASP A 28 -1.19 -6.91 -7.82
C ASP A 28 -0.16 -6.35 -8.82
N PRO A 29 0.26 -7.13 -9.84
CA PRO A 29 1.24 -6.67 -10.84
C PRO A 29 0.83 -5.38 -11.55
N ALA A 30 -0.47 -5.16 -11.80
CA ALA A 30 -1.00 -3.94 -12.40
C ALA A 30 -1.30 -2.87 -11.33
N GLY A 31 -1.78 -3.28 -10.16
CA GLY A 31 -2.06 -2.39 -9.03
C GLY A 31 -0.81 -1.65 -8.52
N LYS A 32 0.33 -2.35 -8.40
CA LYS A 32 1.59 -1.74 -7.96
C LYS A 32 2.10 -0.68 -8.94
N LEU A 33 1.88 -0.87 -10.25
CA LEU A 33 2.35 0.08 -11.26
C LEU A 33 1.71 1.46 -11.06
N LYS A 34 0.42 1.52 -10.69
CA LYS A 34 -0.25 2.79 -10.39
C LYS A 34 0.41 3.54 -9.22
N TYR A 35 0.82 2.82 -8.18
CA TYR A 35 1.51 3.42 -7.05
C TYR A 35 2.90 3.94 -7.45
N PHE A 36 3.67 3.13 -8.19
CA PHE A 36 5.01 3.52 -8.65
C PHE A 36 4.99 4.64 -9.71
N ASP A 37 3.96 4.69 -10.56
CA ASP A 37 3.76 5.74 -11.56
C ASP A 37 3.42 7.08 -10.90
N LYS A 38 2.62 7.08 -9.81
CA LYS A 38 2.31 8.27 -9.01
C LYS A 38 3.47 8.80 -8.17
N GLN A 39 4.46 7.96 -7.88
CA GLN A 39 5.65 8.32 -7.09
C GLN A 39 6.79 8.87 -7.97
N HIS A 40 6.55 9.02 -9.27
CA HIS A 40 7.41 9.77 -10.19
C HIS A 40 7.02 11.26 -10.18
#